data_AF-A0A0F9DSX4-F1
#
_entry.id   AF-A0A0F9DSX4-F1
#
_cell.length_a   1.000
_cell.length_b   1.000
_cell.length_c   1.000
_cell.angle_alpha   90.00
_cell.angle_beta   90.00
_cell.angle_gamma   90.00
#
_symmetry.space_group_name_H-M   'P 1'
#
loop_
_entity.id
_entity.type
_entity.pdbx_description
1 polymer ?
#
loop_
_entity_poly.entity_id
_entity_poly.type
_entity_poly.pdbx_seq_one_letter_code
_entity_poly.pdbx_strand_id
1 'polypeptide(L)'
;QGNIYFKRMAQVELDAIAGATAADKISVGTGNAYDSYIFLANKPIKPKSEVVTNAAGTTTYTRDTDYTIDWTNGAIKFITDGDMEAGTAYLISYTKSRLGVNISSLLPIVTKISKVQYPVNEIPQQFVSYNIVGDFMFVASQVAGQSQTELADKAHIAIWYERRQMPPSEHSPGSYPDILDEVIAIGAAGYALLTEAQQYEQAAATALTALDTALTSAKKYLDNNGDADEAGILADITTDAAALRTAIATAVDAANTYLDEVDTTDLGASDPDSAEAALKKYEDGIDSLRTGARVGELGHEYSGAWTRIAGARTNAALGYVQEASIRLGNLRTYIEQAGQYDRLASQFMSEARMRAESVNGNLVLSDRFRTEGLSRLNEFHSILRNKAEARRRTSSVGTKQPA
;
A
#
# COMPACT_ATOMS: atom_id res chain seq x y z
N GLN A 1 6.72 70.02 11.55
CA GLN A 1 6.43 68.59 11.78
C GLN A 1 4.92 68.43 11.68
N GLY A 2 4.41 67.49 10.88
CA GLY A 2 2.97 67.29 10.74
C GLY A 2 2.35 66.83 12.05
N ASN A 3 1.18 67.35 12.39
CA ASN A 3 0.47 66.96 13.60
C ASN A 3 0.11 65.46 13.53
N ILE A 4 0.46 64.72 14.58
CA ILE A 4 0.12 63.29 14.72
C ILE A 4 -1.22 63.21 15.46
N TYR A 5 -2.21 62.55 14.84
CA TYR A 5 -3.56 62.40 15.38
C TYR A 5 -3.78 60.97 15.90
N PHE A 6 -4.26 60.83 17.14
CA PHE A 6 -4.52 59.53 17.78
C PHE A 6 -6.02 59.27 17.94
N LYS A 7 -6.50 58.07 17.57
CA LYS A 7 -7.92 57.65 17.70
C LYS A 7 -8.34 57.40 19.15
N ARG A 8 -7.43 56.90 19.98
CA ARG A 8 -7.60 56.73 21.43
C ARG A 8 -6.22 56.65 22.08
N MET A 9 -6.00 57.42 23.14
CA MET A 9 -4.82 57.33 23.98
C MET A 9 -5.25 56.70 25.31
N ALA A 10 -4.92 55.43 25.52
CA ALA A 10 -5.31 54.71 26.72
C ALA A 10 -4.35 54.97 27.90
N GLN A 11 -3.07 55.18 27.58
CA GLN A 11 -2.01 55.40 28.55
C GLN A 11 -0.89 56.21 27.89
N VAL A 12 -0.23 57.06 28.67
CA VAL A 12 1.02 57.73 28.31
C VAL A 12 2.06 57.26 29.31
N GLU A 13 3.08 56.57 28.82
CA GLU A 13 4.25 56.22 29.62
C GLU A 13 5.40 57.14 29.24
N LEU A 14 6.09 57.66 30.25
CA LEU A 14 7.23 58.57 30.11
C LEU A 14 8.45 57.88 30.69
N ASP A 15 9.30 57.34 29.82
CA ASP A 15 10.46 56.55 30.26
C ASP A 15 11.62 57.42 30.75
N ALA A 16 11.71 58.68 30.30
CA ALA A 16 12.67 59.65 30.81
C ALA A 16 12.21 61.10 30.54
N ILE A 17 12.33 61.98 31.53
CA ILE A 17 12.09 63.43 31.39
C ILE A 17 13.45 64.11 31.42
N ALA A 18 13.89 64.65 30.29
CA ALA A 18 15.13 65.43 30.19
C ALA A 18 14.94 66.94 30.52
N GLY A 19 13.73 67.32 30.96
CA GLY A 19 13.38 68.70 31.30
C GLY A 19 14.00 69.16 32.62
N ALA A 20 14.59 70.36 32.63
CA ALA A 20 15.31 70.89 33.78
C ALA A 20 14.42 71.69 34.75
N THR A 21 13.15 71.96 34.39
CA THR A 21 12.28 72.82 35.19
C THR A 21 10.84 72.32 35.27
N ALA A 22 10.11 72.75 36.31
CA ALA A 22 8.69 72.45 36.50
C ALA A 22 7.75 73.07 35.44
N ALA A 23 8.29 73.83 34.48
CA ALA A 23 7.53 74.48 33.41
C ALA A 23 7.53 73.69 32.09
N ASP A 24 8.30 72.59 31.99
CA ASP A 24 8.43 71.82 30.75
C ASP A 24 7.12 71.06 30.45
N LYS A 25 6.54 71.32 29.26
CA LYS A 25 5.28 70.72 28.81
C LYS A 25 5.55 69.60 27.80
N ILE A 26 4.92 68.45 28.00
CA ILE A 26 4.91 67.34 27.04
C ILE A 26 3.64 67.43 26.21
N SER A 27 3.79 67.63 24.90
CA SER A 27 2.68 67.57 23.95
C SER A 27 2.54 66.14 23.42
N VAL A 28 1.49 65.43 23.84
CA VAL A 28 1.19 64.05 23.42
C VAL A 28 0.33 64.00 22.14
N GLY A 29 0.38 65.08 21.35
CA GLY A 29 -0.46 65.29 20.17
C GLY A 29 -1.74 66.06 20.47
N THR A 30 -2.31 66.66 19.42
CA THR A 30 -3.65 67.24 19.44
C THR A 30 -4.64 66.20 18.92
N GLY A 31 -5.59 65.77 19.75
CA GLY A 31 -6.73 65.02 19.23
C GLY A 31 -7.54 65.92 18.32
N ASN A 32 -7.62 65.61 17.02
CA ASN A 32 -8.57 66.29 16.16
C ASN A 32 -9.96 65.75 16.44
N ALA A 33 -10.64 66.35 17.41
CA ALA A 33 -12.03 66.01 17.71
C ALA A 33 -12.94 66.28 16.49
N TYR A 34 -12.54 67.18 15.60
CA TYR A 34 -13.27 67.55 14.40
C TYR A 34 -13.14 66.53 13.25
N ASP A 35 -12.23 65.55 13.34
CA ASP A 35 -12.12 64.48 12.32
C ASP A 35 -12.38 63.05 12.81
N SER A 36 -12.71 62.88 14.09
CA SER A 36 -12.88 61.54 14.68
C SER A 36 -14.35 61.22 14.94
N TYR A 37 -14.76 60.00 14.58
CA TYR A 37 -16.07 59.47 14.93
C TYR A 37 -16.12 59.05 16.40
N ILE A 38 -17.08 59.59 17.13
CA ILE A 38 -17.47 59.20 18.49
C ILE A 38 -18.60 58.17 18.37
N PHE A 39 -18.35 56.94 18.81
CA PHE A 39 -19.35 55.87 18.75
C PHE A 39 -20.31 55.95 19.94
N LEU A 40 -21.60 55.85 19.63
CA LEU A 40 -22.68 55.81 20.59
C LEU A 40 -22.91 54.37 21.07
N ALA A 41 -23.55 54.23 22.23
CA ALA A 41 -23.73 52.94 22.90
C ALA A 41 -24.60 51.95 22.11
N ASN A 42 -25.56 52.43 21.32
CA ASN A 42 -26.44 51.58 20.53
C ASN A 42 -26.38 51.91 19.04
N LYS A 43 -26.40 50.86 18.22
CA LYS A 43 -26.50 50.90 16.76
C LYS A 43 -27.48 49.82 16.25
N PRO A 44 -28.18 50.05 15.13
CA PRO A 44 -28.22 51.30 14.36
C PRO A 44 -29.15 52.33 15.04
N ILE A 45 -29.03 53.60 14.66
CA ILE A 45 -29.83 54.73 15.17
C ILE A 45 -30.94 55.05 14.18
N LYS A 46 -32.14 55.40 14.68
CA LYS A 46 -33.24 55.84 13.83
C LYS A 46 -32.86 57.16 13.16
N PRO A 47 -32.91 57.27 11.82
CA PRO A 47 -32.51 58.48 11.12
C PRO A 47 -33.25 59.72 11.66
N LYS A 48 -32.49 60.78 11.91
CA LYS A 48 -32.96 62.08 12.42
C LYS A 48 -33.63 62.02 13.81
N SER A 49 -33.33 61.01 14.62
CA SER A 49 -33.85 60.91 16.00
C SER A 49 -32.90 61.46 17.05
N GLU A 50 -31.68 61.80 16.67
CA GLU A 50 -30.66 62.35 17.55
C GLU A 50 -30.96 63.80 17.93
N VAL A 51 -30.71 64.12 19.21
CA VAL A 51 -30.64 65.48 19.74
C VAL A 51 -29.37 65.59 20.56
N VAL A 52 -28.50 66.51 20.16
CA VAL A 52 -27.20 66.76 20.78
C VAL A 52 -27.28 68.08 21.54
N THR A 53 -27.04 68.05 22.85
CA THR A 53 -26.97 69.25 23.68
C THR A 53 -25.66 69.31 24.46
N ASN A 54 -25.33 70.48 24.99
CA ASN A 54 -24.27 70.58 25.98
C ASN A 54 -24.61 69.76 27.25
N ALA A 55 -23.63 69.54 28.13
CA ALA A 55 -23.84 68.78 29.37
C ALA A 55 -24.98 69.31 30.26
N ALA A 56 -25.27 70.62 30.19
CA ALA A 56 -26.35 71.26 30.93
C ALA A 56 -27.73 71.13 30.27
N GLY A 57 -27.81 70.65 29.02
CA GLY A 57 -29.06 70.55 28.26
C GLY A 57 -29.64 71.88 27.76
N THR A 58 -28.87 72.97 27.82
CA THR A 58 -29.34 74.33 27.51
C THR A 58 -29.11 74.75 26.06
N THR A 59 -28.02 74.28 25.45
CA THR A 59 -27.66 74.60 24.07
C THR A 59 -27.85 73.35 23.22
N THR A 60 -28.67 73.43 22.18
CA THR A 60 -28.89 72.35 21.20
C THR A 60 -28.06 72.63 19.97
N TYR A 61 -27.29 71.63 19.55
CA TYR A 61 -26.45 71.69 18.35
C TYR A 61 -27.22 71.16 17.14
N THR A 62 -26.92 71.72 15.97
CA THR A 62 -27.63 71.46 14.72
C THR A 62 -26.83 70.48 13.85
N ARG A 63 -27.48 69.37 13.46
CA ARG A 63 -26.91 68.42 12.50
C ARG A 63 -26.58 69.13 11.17
N ASP A 64 -25.48 68.73 10.55
CA ASP A 64 -24.94 69.25 9.29
C ASP A 64 -24.40 70.69 9.39
N THR A 65 -24.43 71.30 10.59
CA THR A 65 -23.77 72.57 10.92
C THR A 65 -22.69 72.35 11.97
N ASP A 66 -23.06 71.72 13.08
CA ASP A 66 -22.16 71.49 14.22
C ASP A 66 -21.57 70.07 14.23
N TYR A 67 -22.33 69.09 13.72
CA TYR A 67 -21.92 67.69 13.67
C TYR A 67 -22.54 66.95 12.48
N THR A 68 -21.90 65.87 12.05
CA THR A 68 -22.45 64.85 11.15
C THR A 68 -22.68 63.54 11.91
N ILE A 69 -23.59 62.70 11.43
CA ILE A 69 -23.94 61.43 12.07
C ILE A 69 -23.98 60.28 11.06
N ASP A 70 -23.36 59.16 11.41
CA ASP A 70 -23.53 57.87 10.76
C ASP A 70 -24.57 57.07 11.55
N TRP A 71 -25.82 57.07 11.04
CA TRP A 71 -26.91 56.34 11.68
C TRP A 71 -26.73 54.82 11.67
N THR A 72 -25.96 54.27 10.73
CA THR A 72 -25.77 52.82 10.62
C THR A 72 -24.80 52.32 11.68
N ASN A 73 -23.65 52.99 11.79
CA ASN A 73 -22.63 52.63 12.77
C ASN A 73 -22.89 53.26 14.15
N GLY A 74 -23.86 54.17 14.25
CA GLY A 74 -24.19 54.88 15.47
C GLY A 74 -23.04 55.76 15.93
N ALA A 75 -22.52 56.60 15.03
CA ALA A 75 -21.34 57.42 15.32
C ALA A 75 -21.56 58.88 14.93
N ILE A 76 -21.01 59.82 15.71
CA ILE A 76 -21.10 61.27 15.48
C ILE A 76 -19.70 61.83 15.26
N LYS A 77 -19.57 62.76 14.33
CA LYS A 77 -18.31 63.46 14.02
C LYS A 77 -18.56 64.96 14.05
N PHE A 78 -17.75 65.73 14.78
CA PHE A 78 -17.88 67.18 14.84
C PHE A 78 -17.47 67.83 13.51
N ILE A 79 -18.01 69.00 13.20
CA ILE A 79 -17.63 69.79 12.02
C ILE A 79 -16.64 70.86 12.48
N THR A 80 -15.53 71.04 11.77
CA THR A 80 -14.42 71.93 12.15
C THR A 80 -14.82 73.39 12.39
N ASP A 81 -15.88 73.86 11.74
CA ASP A 81 -16.41 75.23 11.85
C ASP A 81 -17.73 75.31 12.63
N GLY A 82 -18.11 74.22 13.33
CA GLY A 82 -19.31 74.15 14.15
C GLY A 82 -19.11 74.70 15.56
N ASP A 83 -20.20 74.92 16.28
CA ASP A 83 -20.19 75.42 17.67
C ASP A 83 -19.81 74.34 18.71
N MET A 84 -19.52 73.11 18.26
CA MET A 84 -19.09 72.01 19.14
C MET A 84 -17.57 72.00 19.31
N GLU A 85 -17.10 72.24 20.53
CA GLU A 85 -15.69 72.24 20.89
C GLU A 85 -15.15 70.85 21.32
N ALA A 86 -13.89 70.60 20.96
CA ALA A 86 -13.15 69.44 21.41
C ALA A 86 -13.01 69.40 22.95
N GLY A 87 -13.18 68.21 23.55
CA GLY A 87 -12.98 68.02 25.01
C GLY A 87 -14.15 68.47 25.89
N THR A 88 -15.22 68.99 25.30
CA THR A 88 -16.47 69.31 26.00
C THR A 88 -17.35 68.05 26.15
N ALA A 89 -18.01 67.92 27.29
CA ALA A 89 -19.01 66.87 27.51
C ALA A 89 -20.35 67.26 26.87
N TYR A 90 -20.92 66.33 26.10
CA TYR A 90 -22.21 66.48 25.43
C TYR A 90 -23.21 65.44 25.91
N LEU A 91 -24.48 65.82 25.95
CA LEU A 91 -25.60 64.92 26.16
C LEU A 91 -26.20 64.58 24.80
N ILE A 92 -26.22 63.30 24.45
CA ILE A 92 -26.71 62.83 23.16
C ILE A 92 -27.86 61.87 23.42
N SER A 93 -29.07 62.33 23.11
CA SER A 93 -30.28 61.51 23.15
C SER A 93 -30.64 61.07 21.74
N TYR A 94 -31.09 59.82 21.58
CA TYR A 94 -31.41 59.25 20.27
C TYR A 94 -32.33 58.05 20.43
N THR A 95 -33.04 57.70 19.36
CA THR A 95 -33.87 56.48 19.31
C THR A 95 -33.12 55.37 18.58
N LYS A 96 -33.00 54.20 19.18
CA LYS A 96 -32.44 53.02 18.50
C LYS A 96 -33.34 52.63 17.33
N SER A 97 -32.76 52.38 16.15
CA SER A 97 -33.50 51.87 15.01
C SER A 97 -33.93 50.43 15.29
N ARG A 98 -35.23 50.17 15.15
CA ARG A 98 -35.82 48.83 15.25
C ARG A 98 -35.92 48.13 13.90
N LEU A 99 -35.25 48.65 12.87
CA LEU A 99 -35.34 48.12 11.51
C LEU A 99 -34.09 47.34 11.07
N GLY A 100 -32.95 47.67 11.68
CA GLY A 100 -31.67 47.03 11.38
C GLY A 100 -31.42 45.87 12.33
N VAL A 101 -31.18 44.69 11.76
CA VAL A 101 -30.70 43.50 12.47
C VAL A 101 -29.19 43.42 12.30
N ASN A 102 -28.45 43.30 13.41
CA ASN A 102 -27.02 43.07 13.33
C ASN A 102 -26.76 41.65 12.82
N ILE A 103 -26.10 41.53 11.67
CA ILE A 103 -25.72 40.26 11.04
C ILE A 103 -24.20 40.09 10.98
N SER A 104 -23.43 40.85 11.76
CA SER A 104 -21.96 40.79 11.75
C SER A 104 -21.40 39.40 12.07
N SER A 105 -22.11 38.59 12.86
CA SER A 105 -21.70 37.20 13.14
C SER A 105 -21.96 36.25 11.96
N LEU A 106 -22.87 36.60 11.06
CA LEU A 106 -23.23 35.80 9.90
C LEU A 106 -22.37 36.17 8.68
N LEU A 107 -22.06 37.46 8.49
CA LEU A 107 -21.33 37.96 7.31
C LEU A 107 -20.00 37.25 7.00
N PRO A 108 -19.15 36.87 7.98
CA PRO A 108 -17.90 36.17 7.68
C PRO A 108 -18.10 34.75 7.10
N ILE A 109 -19.27 34.17 7.33
CA ILE A 109 -19.58 32.76 7.05
C ILE A 109 -20.53 32.64 5.85
N VAL A 110 -21.38 33.65 5.65
CA VAL A 110 -22.40 33.69 4.61
C VAL A 110 -21.77 34.09 3.28
N THR A 111 -22.01 33.28 2.25
CA THR A 111 -21.68 33.64 0.86
C THR A 111 -22.80 34.48 0.23
N LYS A 112 -24.05 34.18 0.58
CA LYS A 112 -25.22 34.89 0.06
C LYS A 112 -26.40 34.71 1.02
N ILE A 113 -27.14 35.77 1.32
CA ILE A 113 -28.48 35.65 1.90
C ILE A 113 -29.44 35.37 0.74
N SER A 114 -30.23 34.30 0.84
CA SER A 114 -31.14 33.87 -0.23
C SER A 114 -32.54 34.42 -0.04
N LYS A 115 -33.04 34.42 1.21
CA LYS A 115 -34.39 34.90 1.58
C LYS A 115 -34.41 35.40 3.01
N VAL A 116 -35.36 36.28 3.32
CA VAL A 116 -35.67 36.74 4.68
C VAL A 116 -37.18 36.65 4.88
N GLN A 117 -37.64 36.09 5.99
CA GLN A 117 -39.05 35.96 6.35
C GLN A 117 -39.29 36.80 7.59
N TYR A 118 -40.30 37.65 7.48
CA TYR A 118 -40.75 38.47 8.59
C TYR A 118 -42.23 38.87 8.41
N PRO A 119 -43.08 38.60 9.41
CA PRO A 119 -42.81 37.82 10.62
C PRO A 119 -42.69 36.32 10.31
N VAL A 120 -41.98 35.60 11.16
CA VAL A 120 -41.86 34.14 11.09
C VAL A 120 -43.15 33.47 11.57
N ASN A 121 -43.48 32.31 11.00
CA ASN A 121 -44.66 31.47 11.32
C ASN A 121 -46.03 31.97 10.84
N GLU A 122 -46.09 33.02 10.02
CA GLU A 122 -47.35 33.36 9.34
C GLU A 122 -47.64 32.42 8.15
N ILE A 123 -48.92 32.10 7.99
CA ILE A 123 -49.46 31.34 6.85
C ILE A 123 -50.47 32.23 6.14
N PRO A 124 -50.26 32.58 4.85
CA PRO A 124 -49.16 32.16 3.99
C PRO A 124 -47.82 32.79 4.41
N GLN A 125 -46.71 32.08 4.14
CA GLN A 125 -45.36 32.59 4.42
C GLN A 125 -45.10 33.86 3.60
N GLN A 126 -44.67 34.93 4.28
CA GLN A 126 -44.30 36.18 3.64
C GLN A 126 -42.78 36.36 3.63
N PHE A 127 -42.22 36.54 2.44
CA PHE A 127 -40.81 36.89 2.28
C PHE A 127 -40.69 38.37 1.99
N VAL A 128 -39.77 39.00 2.69
CA VAL A 128 -39.54 40.45 2.63
C VAL A 128 -38.24 40.71 1.88
N SER A 129 -38.22 41.82 1.13
CA SER A 129 -36.95 42.32 0.59
C SER A 129 -36.09 42.87 1.73
N TYR A 130 -34.78 42.93 1.52
CA TYR A 130 -33.84 43.44 2.50
C TYR A 130 -32.69 44.16 1.81
N ASN A 131 -32.03 45.03 2.56
CA ASN A 131 -30.79 45.67 2.14
C ASN A 131 -29.72 45.47 3.21
N ILE A 132 -28.47 45.24 2.81
CA ILE A 132 -27.34 45.10 3.74
C ILE A 132 -26.50 46.38 3.63
N VAL A 133 -26.31 47.07 4.75
CA VAL A 133 -25.45 48.25 4.84
C VAL A 133 -24.49 48.04 6.00
N GLY A 134 -23.22 47.82 5.68
CA GLY A 134 -22.21 47.41 6.66
C GLY A 134 -22.60 46.09 7.33
N ASP A 135 -22.59 46.10 8.67
CA ASP A 135 -22.91 44.94 9.52
C ASP A 135 -24.42 44.70 9.73
N PHE A 136 -25.27 45.56 9.16
CA PHE A 136 -26.71 45.54 9.43
C PHE A 136 -27.52 45.15 8.20
N MET A 137 -28.52 44.31 8.43
CA MET A 137 -29.57 43.99 7.48
C MET A 137 -30.84 44.79 7.82
N PHE A 138 -31.30 45.60 6.88
CA PHE A 138 -32.53 46.36 6.98
C PHE A 138 -33.64 45.64 6.23
N VAL A 139 -34.67 45.22 6.96
CA VAL A 139 -35.82 44.48 6.42
C VAL A 139 -36.81 45.46 5.80
N ALA A 140 -36.94 45.48 4.47
CA ALA A 140 -37.84 46.41 3.79
C ALA A 140 -39.33 46.08 4.03
N SER A 141 -40.21 46.98 3.58
CA SER A 141 -41.65 46.84 3.75
C SER A 141 -42.19 45.53 3.14
N GLN A 142 -43.16 44.92 3.82
CA GLN A 142 -43.84 43.71 3.35
C GLN A 142 -44.62 43.93 2.05
N VAL A 143 -45.08 45.16 1.82
CA VAL A 143 -45.87 45.53 0.65
C VAL A 143 -45.15 46.66 -0.08
N ALA A 144 -44.93 46.46 -1.38
CA ALA A 144 -44.32 47.48 -2.23
C ALA A 144 -45.16 48.78 -2.18
N GLY A 145 -44.51 49.90 -1.88
CA GLY A 145 -45.17 51.21 -1.78
C GLY A 145 -45.74 51.56 -0.40
N GLN A 146 -45.71 50.65 0.58
CA GLN A 146 -46.06 50.98 1.97
C GLN A 146 -44.83 51.36 2.80
N SER A 147 -45.02 52.20 3.81
CA SER A 147 -43.98 52.52 4.78
C SER A 147 -43.54 51.26 5.54
N GLN A 148 -42.26 51.20 5.85
CA GLN A 148 -41.65 50.10 6.59
C GLN A 148 -42.16 50.11 8.04
N THR A 149 -42.65 48.97 8.52
CA THR A 149 -43.08 48.80 9.92
C THR A 149 -41.89 48.40 10.78
N GLU A 150 -41.76 49.00 11.97
CA GLU A 150 -40.69 48.68 12.93
C GLU A 150 -40.77 47.22 13.43
N LEU A 151 -39.62 46.59 13.70
CA LEU A 151 -39.60 45.23 14.22
C LEU A 151 -40.14 45.21 15.66
N ALA A 152 -41.16 44.40 15.93
CA ALA A 152 -41.74 44.27 17.26
C ALA A 152 -40.79 43.51 18.21
N ASP A 153 -40.78 43.85 19.51
CA ASP A 153 -39.79 43.34 20.49
C ASP A 153 -39.85 41.83 20.74
N LYS A 154 -40.85 41.15 20.16
CA LYS A 154 -41.08 39.70 20.26
C LYS A 154 -41.26 39.03 18.90
N ALA A 155 -41.06 39.77 17.81
CA ALA A 155 -41.16 39.18 16.48
C ALA A 155 -39.84 38.49 16.11
N HIS A 156 -39.94 37.32 15.49
CA HIS A 156 -38.79 36.56 15.01
C HIS A 156 -38.55 36.84 13.53
N ILE A 157 -37.28 36.78 13.12
CA ILE A 157 -36.83 36.86 11.72
C ILE A 157 -36.11 35.56 11.40
N ALA A 158 -36.44 34.96 10.26
CA ALA A 158 -35.71 33.83 9.71
C ALA A 158 -34.90 34.30 8.50
N ILE A 159 -33.60 34.00 8.51
CA ILE A 159 -32.66 34.35 7.45
C ILE A 159 -32.17 33.05 6.84
N TRP A 160 -32.49 32.79 5.58
CA TRP A 160 -31.92 31.68 4.83
C TRP A 160 -30.72 32.17 4.05
N TYR A 161 -29.61 31.48 4.23
CA TYR A 161 -28.35 31.85 3.63
C TYR A 161 -27.61 30.65 3.07
N GLU A 162 -26.80 30.90 2.05
CA GLU A 162 -25.82 29.97 1.50
C GLU A 162 -24.50 30.19 2.21
N ARG A 163 -23.89 29.09 2.68
CA ARG A 163 -22.58 29.06 3.31
C ARG A 163 -21.63 28.25 2.44
N ARG A 164 -20.37 28.68 2.34
CA ARG A 164 -19.33 27.88 1.70
C ARG A 164 -19.13 26.58 2.48
N GLN A 165 -19.09 25.46 1.76
CA GLN A 165 -18.82 24.19 2.40
C GLN A 165 -17.47 24.22 3.12
N MET A 166 -17.47 23.85 4.39
CA MET A 166 -16.27 23.80 5.21
C MET A 166 -15.84 22.35 5.42
N PRO A 167 -14.53 22.07 5.39
CA PRO A 167 -14.03 20.77 5.79
C PRO A 167 -14.31 20.52 7.27
N PRO A 168 -14.39 19.24 7.69
CA PRO A 168 -14.42 18.90 9.09
C PRO A 168 -13.19 19.47 9.80
N SER A 169 -13.39 19.99 11.00
CA SER A 169 -12.33 20.40 11.92
C SER A 169 -12.41 19.53 13.18
N GLU A 170 -11.37 19.58 14.02
CA GLU A 170 -11.35 18.87 15.30
C GLU A 170 -12.55 19.21 16.22
N HIS A 171 -13.19 20.35 15.99
CA HIS A 171 -14.27 20.87 16.83
C HIS A 171 -15.63 20.99 16.12
N SER A 172 -15.70 20.69 14.82
CA SER A 172 -16.96 20.77 14.07
C SER A 172 -16.98 19.75 12.93
N PRO A 173 -18.09 19.01 12.76
CA PRO A 173 -18.30 18.24 11.54
C PRO A 173 -18.26 19.18 10.33
N GLY A 174 -17.77 18.65 9.21
CA GLY A 174 -17.78 19.34 7.93
C GLY A 174 -19.22 19.56 7.46
N SER A 175 -19.44 20.53 6.59
CA SER A 175 -20.78 20.80 6.05
C SER A 175 -21.04 20.11 4.71
N TYR A 176 -20.09 19.30 4.24
CA TYR A 176 -20.23 18.56 2.99
C TYR A 176 -21.52 17.71 3.00
N PRO A 177 -22.23 17.61 1.87
CA PRO A 177 -23.36 16.72 1.77
C PRO A 177 -22.87 15.27 1.96
N ASP A 178 -23.59 14.47 2.73
CA ASP A 178 -23.28 13.06 3.01
C ASP A 178 -22.95 12.23 1.77
N ILE A 179 -23.49 12.63 0.60
CA ILE A 179 -23.21 11.98 -0.68
C ILE A 179 -21.72 12.03 -1.07
N LEU A 180 -20.99 13.07 -0.65
CA LEU A 180 -19.57 13.20 -0.98
C LEU A 180 -18.73 12.20 -0.19
N ASP A 181 -19.12 11.86 1.04
CA ASP A 181 -18.41 10.87 1.84
C ASP A 181 -18.53 9.48 1.24
N GLU A 182 -19.73 9.11 0.78
CA GLU A 182 -19.95 7.85 0.06
C GLU A 182 -19.13 7.77 -1.23
N VAL A 183 -19.11 8.85 -2.02
CA VAL A 183 -18.33 8.91 -3.27
C VAL A 183 -16.84 8.81 -3.01
N ILE A 184 -16.33 9.53 -2.00
CA ILE A 184 -14.92 9.46 -1.61
C ILE A 184 -14.59 8.04 -1.12
N ALA A 185 -15.46 7.41 -0.34
CA ALA A 185 -15.28 6.04 0.14
C ALA A 185 -15.24 5.02 -1.00
N ILE A 186 -16.13 5.12 -2.00
CA ILE A 186 -16.12 4.26 -3.18
C ILE A 186 -14.82 4.44 -3.98
N GLY A 187 -14.41 5.70 -4.21
CA GLY A 187 -13.16 6.00 -4.91
C GLY A 187 -11.93 5.46 -4.18
N ALA A 188 -11.84 5.70 -2.87
CA ALA A 188 -10.76 5.21 -2.02
C ALA A 188 -10.70 3.68 -2.00
N ALA A 189 -11.85 3.00 -1.90
CA ALA A 189 -11.93 1.54 -1.97
C ALA A 189 -11.47 1.01 -3.34
N GLY A 190 -11.83 1.69 -4.44
CA GLY A 190 -11.37 1.33 -5.78
C GLY A 190 -9.84 1.39 -5.92
N TYR A 191 -9.22 2.48 -5.46
CA TYR A 191 -7.75 2.62 -5.48
C TYR A 191 -7.06 1.61 -4.55
N ALA A 192 -7.59 1.36 -3.36
CA ALA A 192 -7.04 0.36 -2.44
C ALA A 192 -7.00 -1.04 -3.07
N LEU A 193 -8.07 -1.44 -3.77
CA LEU A 193 -8.11 -2.72 -4.49
C LEU A 193 -7.10 -2.79 -5.64
N LEU A 194 -6.85 -1.69 -6.35
CA LEU A 194 -5.81 -1.65 -7.38
C LEU A 194 -4.40 -1.77 -6.78
N THR A 195 -4.17 -1.16 -5.62
CA THR A 195 -2.90 -1.33 -4.88
C THR A 195 -2.71 -2.77 -4.43
N GLU A 196 -3.74 -3.42 -3.89
CA GLU A 196 -3.70 -4.84 -3.55
C GLU A 196 -3.41 -5.70 -4.79
N ALA A 197 -4.07 -5.45 -5.92
CA ALA A 197 -3.77 -6.16 -7.17
C ALA A 197 -2.27 -6.05 -7.54
N GLN A 198 -1.70 -4.85 -7.48
CA GLN A 198 -0.28 -4.62 -7.74
C GLN A 198 0.65 -5.37 -6.77
N GLN A 199 0.28 -5.49 -5.49
CA GLN A 199 1.05 -6.29 -4.52
C GLN A 199 1.09 -7.77 -4.91
N TYR A 200 -0.05 -8.34 -5.32
CA TYR A 200 -0.10 -9.72 -5.79
C TYR A 200 0.69 -9.92 -7.10
N GLU A 201 0.74 -8.93 -8.00
CA GLU A 201 1.63 -9.00 -9.18
C GLU A 201 3.10 -9.02 -8.80
N GLN A 202 3.51 -8.19 -7.83
CA GLN A 202 4.89 -8.20 -7.32
C GLN A 202 5.22 -9.54 -6.67
N ALA A 203 4.30 -10.10 -5.87
CA ALA A 203 4.46 -11.43 -5.30
C ALA A 203 4.56 -12.52 -6.37
N ALA A 204 3.77 -12.45 -7.45
CA ALA A 204 3.87 -13.34 -8.60
C ALA A 204 5.23 -13.21 -9.30
N ALA A 205 5.75 -11.99 -9.48
CA ALA A 205 7.06 -11.76 -10.06
C ALA A 205 8.19 -12.36 -9.21
N THR A 206 8.15 -12.19 -7.88
CA THR A 206 9.11 -12.83 -6.97
C THR A 206 9.02 -14.37 -7.04
N ALA A 207 7.80 -14.92 -7.08
CA ALA A 207 7.59 -16.36 -7.22
C ALA A 207 8.12 -16.89 -8.57
N LEU A 208 8.00 -16.10 -9.65
CA LEU A 208 8.52 -16.44 -10.97
C LEU A 208 10.06 -16.48 -10.97
N THR A 209 10.74 -15.52 -10.35
CA THR A 209 12.20 -15.58 -10.16
C THR A 209 12.63 -16.82 -9.38
N ALA A 210 11.85 -17.19 -8.38
CA ALA A 210 12.14 -18.37 -7.58
C ALA A 210 11.88 -19.68 -8.36
N LEU A 211 10.87 -19.71 -9.22
CA LEU A 211 10.63 -20.79 -10.19
C LEU A 211 11.80 -20.91 -11.17
N ASP A 212 12.28 -19.80 -11.72
CA ASP A 212 13.42 -19.76 -12.64
C ASP A 212 14.69 -20.31 -11.97
N THR A 213 14.91 -19.98 -10.70
CA THR A 213 16.02 -20.56 -9.91
C THR A 213 15.87 -22.08 -9.77
N ALA A 214 14.66 -22.58 -9.44
CA ALA A 214 14.42 -24.01 -9.32
C ALA A 214 14.58 -24.75 -10.66
N LEU A 215 14.10 -24.16 -11.76
CA LEU A 215 14.30 -24.68 -13.11
C LEU A 215 15.77 -24.64 -13.53
N THR A 216 16.52 -23.62 -13.11
CA THR A 216 17.97 -23.55 -13.32
C THR A 216 18.70 -24.66 -12.55
N SER A 217 18.29 -24.97 -11.32
CA SER A 217 18.82 -26.13 -10.58
C SER A 217 18.50 -27.45 -11.28
N ALA A 218 17.26 -27.64 -11.74
CA ALA A 218 16.86 -28.82 -12.52
C ALA A 218 17.64 -28.92 -13.84
N LYS A 219 17.80 -27.79 -14.54
CA LYS A 219 18.58 -27.69 -15.78
C LYS A 219 20.04 -28.00 -15.52
N LYS A 220 20.66 -27.41 -14.50
CA LYS A 220 22.05 -27.71 -14.12
C LYS A 220 22.21 -29.20 -13.85
N TYR A 221 21.25 -29.83 -13.18
CA TYR A 221 21.27 -31.26 -12.93
C TYR A 221 21.15 -32.09 -14.23
N LEU A 222 20.35 -31.65 -15.19
CA LEU A 222 20.24 -32.29 -16.51
C LEU A 222 21.45 -32.04 -17.41
N ASP A 223 21.97 -30.81 -17.44
CA ASP A 223 23.07 -30.33 -18.27
C ASP A 223 24.44 -30.77 -17.73
N ASN A 224 24.63 -30.84 -16.42
CA ASN A 224 25.86 -31.33 -15.80
C ASN A 224 26.09 -32.84 -16.01
N ASN A 225 25.17 -33.52 -16.70
CA ASN A 225 25.49 -34.79 -17.38
C ASN A 225 26.45 -34.62 -18.57
N GLY A 226 26.91 -33.41 -18.89
CA GLY A 226 27.89 -33.13 -19.96
C GLY A 226 29.31 -32.79 -19.48
N ASP A 227 29.49 -32.28 -18.25
CA ASP A 227 30.79 -31.86 -17.73
C ASP A 227 31.42 -32.91 -16.79
N ALA A 228 32.76 -32.87 -16.68
CA ALA A 228 33.65 -33.92 -16.18
C ALA A 228 33.37 -34.51 -14.78
N ASP A 229 32.47 -33.93 -13.98
CA ASP A 229 32.27 -34.33 -12.58
C ASP A 229 31.06 -35.27 -12.36
N GLU A 230 30.01 -35.24 -13.21
CA GLU A 230 28.82 -36.14 -13.12
C GLU A 230 28.47 -36.83 -14.44
N ALA A 231 28.79 -36.22 -15.60
CA ALA A 231 28.95 -36.96 -16.87
C ALA A 231 30.00 -38.07 -16.72
N GLY A 232 31.04 -37.79 -15.91
CA GLY A 232 31.98 -38.78 -15.40
C GLY A 232 31.22 -39.95 -14.82
N ILE A 233 30.32 -39.77 -13.85
CA ILE A 233 29.63 -40.90 -13.20
C ILE A 233 28.78 -41.72 -14.17
N LEU A 234 27.97 -41.12 -15.06
CA LEU A 234 27.12 -41.91 -15.97
C LEU A 234 27.92 -42.52 -17.14
N ALA A 235 28.94 -41.81 -17.63
CA ALA A 235 29.90 -42.35 -18.59
C ALA A 235 30.81 -43.40 -17.95
N ASP A 236 31.17 -43.26 -16.69
CA ASP A 236 31.96 -44.18 -15.87
C ASP A 236 31.12 -45.40 -15.55
N ILE A 237 29.84 -45.26 -15.19
CA ILE A 237 28.90 -46.39 -15.07
C ILE A 237 28.78 -47.11 -16.41
N THR A 238 28.66 -46.37 -17.52
CA THR A 238 28.54 -46.98 -18.86
C THR A 238 29.83 -47.66 -19.29
N THR A 239 30.98 -47.02 -19.02
CA THR A 239 32.33 -47.48 -19.35
C THR A 239 32.71 -48.66 -18.45
N ASP A 240 32.47 -48.57 -17.16
CA ASP A 240 32.64 -49.64 -16.19
C ASP A 240 31.73 -50.80 -16.54
N ALA A 241 30.45 -50.59 -16.86
CA ALA A 241 29.55 -51.66 -17.28
C ALA A 241 30.00 -52.31 -18.60
N ALA A 242 30.58 -51.54 -19.53
CA ALA A 242 31.18 -52.08 -20.74
C ALA A 242 32.46 -52.89 -20.42
N ALA A 243 33.36 -52.34 -19.60
CA ALA A 243 34.59 -52.98 -19.15
C ALA A 243 34.29 -54.25 -18.33
N LEU A 244 33.23 -54.24 -17.52
CA LEU A 244 32.73 -55.37 -16.76
C LEU A 244 32.23 -56.47 -17.70
N ARG A 245 31.44 -56.11 -18.72
CA ARG A 245 30.96 -57.05 -19.73
C ARG A 245 32.13 -57.68 -20.48
N THR A 246 33.09 -56.88 -20.91
CA THR A 246 34.32 -57.38 -21.57
C THR A 246 35.09 -58.32 -20.65
N ALA A 247 35.32 -57.94 -19.39
CA ALA A 247 36.04 -58.78 -18.43
C ALA A 247 35.30 -60.09 -18.10
N ILE A 248 33.97 -60.04 -17.96
CA ILE A 248 33.15 -61.25 -17.78
C ILE A 248 33.26 -62.14 -19.01
N ALA A 249 33.15 -61.58 -20.23
CA ALA A 249 33.31 -62.34 -21.47
C ALA A 249 34.69 -62.99 -21.54
N THR A 250 35.77 -62.25 -21.26
CA THR A 250 37.14 -62.78 -21.23
C THR A 250 37.31 -63.88 -20.18
N ALA A 251 36.75 -63.71 -18.97
CA ALA A 251 36.81 -64.73 -17.93
C ALA A 251 36.04 -66.00 -18.32
N VAL A 252 34.88 -65.85 -18.96
CA VAL A 252 34.08 -66.98 -19.49
C VAL A 252 34.82 -67.67 -20.63
N ASP A 253 35.40 -66.93 -21.57
CA ASP A 253 36.17 -67.50 -22.68
C ASP A 253 37.43 -68.24 -22.17
N ALA A 254 38.10 -67.71 -21.14
CA ALA A 254 39.22 -68.40 -20.50
C ALA A 254 38.76 -69.68 -19.79
N ALA A 255 37.64 -69.63 -19.05
CA ALA A 255 37.07 -70.81 -18.41
C ALA A 255 36.64 -71.87 -19.44
N ASN A 256 36.03 -71.45 -20.55
CA ASN A 256 35.68 -72.32 -21.66
C ASN A 256 36.94 -72.89 -22.32
N THR A 257 37.98 -72.09 -22.57
CA THR A 257 39.27 -72.59 -23.10
C THR A 257 39.86 -73.66 -22.18
N TYR A 258 39.83 -73.44 -20.86
CA TYR A 258 40.31 -74.44 -19.89
C TYR A 258 39.44 -75.71 -19.84
N LEU A 259 38.14 -75.61 -20.16
CA LEU A 259 37.22 -76.74 -20.26
C LEU A 259 37.37 -77.46 -21.62
N ASP A 260 37.53 -76.72 -22.70
CA ASP A 260 37.71 -77.24 -24.07
C ASP A 260 39.11 -77.82 -24.27
N GLU A 261 40.14 -77.35 -23.55
CA GLU A 261 41.43 -78.05 -23.43
C GLU A 261 41.27 -79.42 -22.76
N VAL A 262 40.18 -79.65 -22.01
CA VAL A 262 39.84 -80.99 -21.50
C VAL A 262 39.12 -81.83 -22.54
N ASP A 263 38.46 -81.20 -23.52
CA ASP A 263 37.56 -81.88 -24.47
C ASP A 263 38.17 -82.08 -25.87
N THR A 264 39.08 -81.20 -26.31
CA THR A 264 39.59 -81.15 -27.71
C THR A 264 41.09 -81.38 -27.84
N THR A 265 41.88 -81.00 -26.84
CA THR A 265 43.20 -81.61 -26.65
C THR A 265 42.99 -82.85 -25.79
N ASP A 266 43.02 -84.00 -26.44
CA ASP A 266 43.74 -85.18 -25.94
C ASP A 266 44.90 -84.67 -25.07
N LEU A 267 44.74 -84.64 -23.74
CA LEU A 267 45.48 -83.90 -22.70
C LEU A 267 46.91 -84.42 -22.53
N GLY A 268 47.54 -84.82 -23.63
CA GLY A 268 48.90 -85.32 -23.58
C GLY A 268 49.43 -86.17 -24.70
N ALA A 269 48.80 -86.30 -25.87
CA ALA A 269 49.45 -87.11 -26.92
C ALA A 269 50.80 -86.52 -27.39
N SER A 270 51.00 -85.19 -27.27
CA SER A 270 52.18 -84.50 -27.80
C SER A 270 53.25 -84.10 -26.77
N ASP A 271 52.90 -83.94 -25.49
CA ASP A 271 53.87 -83.67 -24.42
C ASP A 271 54.22 -84.98 -23.69
N PRO A 272 55.45 -85.52 -23.80
CA PRO A 272 55.84 -86.81 -23.22
C PRO A 272 55.77 -86.87 -21.68
N ASP A 273 55.65 -85.74 -21.00
CA ASP A 273 55.52 -85.65 -19.53
C ASP A 273 54.10 -85.30 -19.07
N SER A 274 53.15 -85.18 -19.99
CA SER A 274 51.74 -84.97 -19.67
C SER A 274 51.11 -86.18 -18.97
N ALA A 275 50.01 -85.96 -18.26
CA ALA A 275 49.30 -87.04 -17.58
C ALA A 275 48.76 -88.10 -18.57
N GLU A 276 48.42 -87.72 -19.80
CA GLU A 276 47.89 -88.65 -20.81
C GLU A 276 49.00 -89.35 -21.62
N ALA A 277 50.14 -88.69 -21.91
CA ALA A 277 51.34 -89.42 -22.37
C ALA A 277 51.83 -90.38 -21.30
N ALA A 278 51.79 -89.99 -20.02
CA ALA A 278 52.09 -90.87 -18.91
C ALA A 278 51.10 -92.03 -18.88
N LEU A 279 49.80 -91.81 -19.16
CA LEU A 279 48.76 -92.84 -19.25
C LEU A 279 48.98 -93.80 -20.42
N LYS A 280 49.32 -93.28 -21.61
CA LYS A 280 49.65 -94.07 -22.80
C LYS A 280 50.94 -94.86 -22.61
N LYS A 281 51.96 -94.25 -22.03
CA LYS A 281 53.19 -94.91 -21.56
C LYS A 281 52.91 -95.91 -20.44
N TYR A 282 51.83 -95.74 -19.69
CA TYR A 282 51.34 -96.67 -18.68
C TYR A 282 50.54 -97.82 -19.29
N GLU A 283 49.70 -97.59 -20.30
CA GLU A 283 49.00 -98.65 -21.06
C GLU A 283 50.03 -99.50 -21.81
N ASP A 284 50.94 -98.85 -22.55
CA ASP A 284 52.09 -99.49 -23.19
C ASP A 284 53.04 -100.14 -22.16
N GLY A 285 53.09 -99.56 -20.96
CA GLY A 285 53.85 -100.02 -19.81
C GLY A 285 53.22 -101.23 -19.10
N ILE A 286 51.89 -101.30 -18.97
CA ILE A 286 51.12 -102.40 -18.38
C ILE A 286 51.18 -103.61 -19.31
N ASP A 287 51.11 -103.37 -20.62
CA ASP A 287 51.30 -104.42 -21.63
C ASP A 287 52.74 -104.95 -21.68
N SER A 288 53.74 -104.14 -21.29
CA SER A 288 55.16 -104.55 -21.25
C SER A 288 55.68 -105.01 -19.88
N LEU A 289 55.08 -104.56 -18.76
CA LEU A 289 55.46 -104.85 -17.37
C LEU A 289 54.47 -105.81 -16.69
N ARG A 290 54.19 -106.94 -17.34
CA ARG A 290 53.70 -108.15 -16.65
C ARG A 290 54.69 -108.70 -15.59
N THR A 291 55.78 -107.97 -15.28
CA THR A 291 56.87 -108.36 -14.38
C THR A 291 57.58 -107.13 -13.74
N GLY A 292 56.99 -106.46 -12.74
CA GLY A 292 57.73 -105.44 -11.97
C GLY A 292 56.99 -104.79 -10.80
N ALA A 293 57.62 -104.74 -9.62
CA ALA A 293 57.02 -104.42 -8.31
C ALA A 293 56.66 -102.94 -8.02
N ARG A 294 56.55 -102.04 -9.02
CA ARG A 294 56.39 -100.57 -8.79
C ARG A 294 55.11 -99.93 -9.35
N VAL A 295 54.18 -100.72 -9.88
CA VAL A 295 52.91 -100.22 -10.45
C VAL A 295 52.07 -99.45 -9.41
N GLY A 296 52.01 -99.92 -8.16
CA GLY A 296 51.26 -99.25 -7.10
C GLY A 296 51.79 -97.85 -6.74
N GLU A 297 53.11 -97.65 -6.70
CA GLU A 297 53.73 -96.35 -6.41
C GLU A 297 53.42 -95.33 -7.51
N LEU A 298 53.59 -95.72 -8.77
CA LEU A 298 53.34 -94.84 -9.91
C LEU A 298 51.86 -94.49 -10.08
N GLY A 299 50.94 -95.43 -9.82
CA GLY A 299 49.50 -95.16 -9.82
C GLY A 299 49.09 -94.18 -8.72
N HIS A 300 49.71 -94.27 -7.55
CA HIS A 300 49.53 -93.29 -6.48
C HIS A 300 50.03 -91.90 -6.89
N GLU A 301 51.25 -91.79 -7.41
CA GLU A 301 51.82 -90.51 -7.91
C GLU A 301 50.94 -89.88 -8.99
N TYR A 302 50.40 -90.68 -9.90
CA TYR A 302 49.47 -90.25 -10.95
C TYR A 302 48.16 -89.70 -10.37
N SER A 303 47.51 -90.44 -9.45
CA SER A 303 46.29 -89.97 -8.79
C SER A 303 46.53 -88.67 -8.02
N GLY A 304 47.72 -88.52 -7.43
CA GLY A 304 48.16 -87.30 -6.76
C GLY A 304 48.40 -86.14 -7.72
N ALA A 305 48.94 -86.39 -8.92
CA ALA A 305 49.08 -85.38 -9.96
C ALA A 305 47.71 -84.88 -10.45
N TRP A 306 46.77 -85.79 -10.73
CA TRP A 306 45.40 -85.42 -11.13
C TRP A 306 44.64 -84.66 -10.05
N THR A 307 44.73 -85.10 -8.80
CA THR A 307 44.08 -84.38 -7.69
C THR A 307 44.64 -82.96 -7.54
N ARG A 308 45.94 -82.77 -7.76
CA ARG A 308 46.57 -81.43 -7.76
C ARG A 308 46.11 -80.56 -8.94
N ILE A 309 46.02 -81.12 -10.15
CA ILE A 309 45.54 -80.40 -11.35
C ILE A 309 44.06 -80.03 -11.18
N ALA A 310 43.21 -80.98 -10.77
CA ALA A 310 41.81 -80.73 -10.49
C ALA A 310 41.63 -79.67 -9.41
N GLY A 311 42.40 -79.75 -8.32
CA GLY A 311 42.40 -78.73 -7.26
C GLY A 311 42.82 -77.34 -7.78
N ALA A 312 43.85 -77.25 -8.62
CA ALA A 312 44.27 -75.99 -9.24
C ALA A 312 43.15 -75.39 -10.12
N ARG A 313 42.46 -76.22 -10.92
CA ARG A 313 41.34 -75.79 -11.76
C ARG A 313 40.13 -75.35 -10.94
N THR A 314 39.77 -76.10 -9.90
CA THR A 314 38.68 -75.71 -8.99
C THR A 314 39.00 -74.37 -8.31
N ASN A 315 40.24 -74.16 -7.88
CA ASN A 315 40.66 -72.88 -7.28
C ASN A 315 40.61 -71.72 -8.29
N ALA A 316 41.03 -71.94 -9.54
CA ALA A 316 40.92 -70.92 -10.60
C ALA A 316 39.46 -70.57 -10.91
N ALA A 317 38.58 -71.57 -11.05
CA ALA A 317 37.15 -71.37 -11.27
C ALA A 317 36.49 -70.62 -10.10
N LEU A 318 36.83 -70.98 -8.86
CA LEU A 318 36.39 -70.24 -7.67
C LEU A 318 36.85 -68.79 -7.69
N GLY A 319 38.07 -68.51 -8.17
CA GLY A 319 38.58 -67.14 -8.37
C GLY A 319 37.72 -66.33 -9.34
N TYR A 320 37.37 -66.88 -10.50
CA TYR A 320 36.50 -66.21 -11.48
C TYR A 320 35.08 -65.98 -10.93
N VAL A 321 34.52 -66.94 -10.18
CA VAL A 321 33.21 -66.78 -9.54
C VAL A 321 33.24 -65.67 -8.48
N GLN A 322 34.30 -65.59 -7.67
CA GLN A 322 34.48 -64.52 -6.69
C GLN A 322 34.60 -63.15 -7.36
N GLU A 323 35.37 -63.04 -8.44
CA GLU A 323 35.49 -61.81 -9.21
C GLU A 323 34.14 -61.39 -9.82
N ALA A 324 33.41 -62.31 -10.44
CA ALA A 324 32.08 -62.05 -10.96
C ALA A 324 31.11 -61.58 -9.86
N SER A 325 31.19 -62.16 -8.66
CA SER A 325 30.39 -61.73 -7.51
C SER A 325 30.72 -60.31 -7.06
N ILE A 326 32.00 -59.91 -7.03
CA ILE A 326 32.42 -58.53 -6.71
C ILE A 326 31.89 -57.56 -7.76
N ARG A 327 32.03 -57.91 -9.04
CA ARG A 327 31.56 -57.13 -10.19
C ARG A 327 30.04 -56.92 -10.17
N LEU A 328 29.27 -57.95 -9.80
CA LEU A 328 27.82 -57.84 -9.58
C LEU A 328 27.49 -56.92 -8.38
N GLY A 329 28.30 -56.96 -7.32
CA GLY A 329 28.20 -56.03 -6.20
C GLY A 329 28.34 -54.57 -6.64
N ASN A 330 29.35 -54.25 -7.46
CA ASN A 330 29.56 -52.91 -7.98
C ASN A 330 28.39 -52.43 -8.86
N LEU A 331 27.86 -53.30 -9.73
CA LEU A 331 26.66 -52.98 -10.54
C LEU A 331 25.45 -52.63 -9.68
N ARG A 332 25.22 -53.33 -8.56
CA ARG A 332 24.13 -52.99 -7.64
C ARG A 332 24.31 -51.60 -7.04
N THR A 333 25.52 -51.25 -6.62
CA THR A 333 25.84 -49.91 -6.12
C THR A 333 25.51 -48.83 -7.15
N TYR A 334 25.88 -49.02 -8.41
CA TYR A 334 25.56 -48.06 -9.48
C TYR A 334 24.06 -47.94 -9.76
N ILE A 335 23.32 -49.05 -9.71
CA ILE A 335 21.85 -49.02 -9.84
C ILE A 335 21.22 -48.24 -8.67
N GLU A 336 21.70 -48.43 -7.45
CA GLU A 336 21.21 -47.69 -6.27
C GLU A 336 21.49 -46.19 -6.38
N GLN A 337 22.68 -45.79 -6.84
CA GLN A 337 23.04 -44.40 -7.10
C GLN A 337 22.14 -43.79 -8.18
N ALA A 338 21.91 -44.48 -9.29
CA ALA A 338 20.97 -44.03 -10.33
C ALA A 338 19.54 -43.82 -9.77
N GLY A 339 19.09 -44.70 -8.87
CA GLY A 339 17.79 -44.55 -8.20
C GLY A 339 17.75 -43.41 -7.17
N GLN A 340 18.88 -42.95 -6.63
CA GLN A 340 18.94 -41.74 -5.80
C GLN A 340 18.84 -40.48 -6.66
N TYR A 341 19.49 -40.49 -7.81
CA TYR A 341 19.46 -39.42 -8.80
C TYR A 341 18.06 -39.18 -9.39
N ASP A 342 17.33 -40.24 -9.73
CA ASP A 342 15.92 -40.14 -10.17
C ASP A 342 15.02 -39.50 -9.08
N ARG A 343 15.25 -39.84 -7.81
CA ARG A 343 14.53 -39.23 -6.67
C ARG A 343 14.85 -37.75 -6.53
N LEU A 344 16.12 -37.35 -6.70
CA LEU A 344 16.53 -35.95 -6.64
C LEU A 344 15.91 -35.13 -7.80
N ALA A 345 15.92 -35.67 -9.02
CA ALA A 345 15.28 -35.03 -10.17
C ALA A 345 13.77 -34.83 -9.93
N SER A 346 13.09 -35.86 -9.40
CA SER A 346 11.68 -35.80 -9.04
C SER A 346 11.39 -34.72 -7.99
N GLN A 347 12.29 -34.50 -7.03
CA GLN A 347 12.17 -33.43 -6.03
C GLN A 347 12.24 -32.04 -6.67
N PHE A 348 13.22 -31.79 -7.55
CA PHE A 348 13.32 -30.51 -8.25
C PHE A 348 12.09 -30.21 -9.12
N MET A 349 11.56 -31.22 -9.82
CA MET A 349 10.35 -31.08 -10.62
C MET A 349 9.11 -30.80 -9.76
N SER A 350 8.99 -31.45 -8.60
CA SER A 350 7.93 -31.17 -7.64
C SER A 350 8.02 -29.75 -7.09
N GLU A 351 9.23 -29.28 -6.77
CA GLU A 351 9.46 -27.92 -6.28
C GLU A 351 9.10 -26.86 -7.34
N ALA A 352 9.57 -27.04 -8.58
CA ALA A 352 9.22 -26.17 -9.70
C ALA A 352 7.69 -26.11 -9.91
N ARG A 353 7.01 -27.26 -9.82
CA ARG A 353 5.54 -27.31 -9.93
C ARG A 353 4.85 -26.51 -8.82
N MET A 354 5.24 -26.68 -7.56
CA MET A 354 4.66 -25.91 -6.45
C MET A 354 4.87 -24.40 -6.62
N ARG A 355 6.05 -23.98 -7.10
CA ARG A 355 6.35 -22.58 -7.38
C ARG A 355 5.50 -22.04 -8.54
N ALA A 356 5.30 -22.81 -9.60
CA ALA A 356 4.42 -22.44 -10.72
C ALA A 356 2.95 -22.30 -10.27
N GLU A 357 2.45 -23.20 -9.41
CA GLU A 357 1.11 -23.10 -8.82
C GLU A 357 0.96 -21.84 -7.97
N SER A 358 2.00 -21.46 -7.20
CA SER A 358 2.02 -20.20 -6.45
C SER A 358 1.97 -18.96 -7.35
N VAL A 359 2.70 -18.94 -8.47
CA VAL A 359 2.63 -17.84 -9.46
C VAL A 359 1.20 -17.69 -9.98
N ASN A 360 0.58 -18.79 -10.39
CA ASN A 360 -0.78 -18.77 -10.92
C ASN A 360 -1.81 -18.30 -9.87
N GLY A 361 -1.68 -18.74 -8.62
CA GLY A 361 -2.54 -18.28 -7.52
C GLY A 361 -2.48 -16.77 -7.30
N ASN A 362 -1.29 -16.19 -7.31
CA ASN A 362 -1.10 -14.75 -7.15
C ASN A 362 -1.69 -13.95 -8.33
N LEU A 363 -1.51 -14.43 -9.57
CA LEU A 363 -2.07 -13.76 -10.76
C LEU A 363 -3.60 -13.77 -10.76
N VAL A 364 -4.23 -14.87 -10.37
CA VAL A 364 -5.71 -14.97 -10.28
C VAL A 364 -6.25 -13.99 -9.22
N LEU A 365 -5.59 -13.86 -8.07
CA LEU A 365 -5.99 -12.89 -7.05
C LEU A 365 -5.81 -11.45 -7.53
N SER A 366 -4.69 -11.15 -8.18
CA SER A 366 -4.44 -9.84 -8.79
C SER A 366 -5.55 -9.45 -9.77
N ASP A 367 -5.90 -10.34 -10.71
CA ASP A 367 -6.96 -10.06 -11.69
C ASP A 367 -8.33 -9.85 -11.05
N ARG A 368 -8.64 -10.59 -9.98
CA ARG A 368 -9.88 -10.38 -9.22
C ARG A 368 -9.93 -9.00 -8.58
N PHE A 369 -8.89 -8.61 -7.86
CA PHE A 369 -8.82 -7.30 -7.21
C PHE A 369 -8.81 -6.15 -8.21
N ARG A 370 -8.08 -6.31 -9.33
CA ARG A 370 -8.08 -5.37 -10.43
C ARG A 370 -9.48 -5.18 -11.02
N THR A 371 -10.17 -6.27 -11.32
CA THR A 371 -11.52 -6.22 -11.90
C THR A 371 -12.49 -5.50 -10.97
N GLU A 372 -12.48 -5.82 -9.68
CA GLU A 372 -13.35 -5.16 -8.71
C GLU A 372 -12.96 -3.68 -8.50
N GLY A 373 -11.66 -3.38 -8.40
CA GLY A 373 -11.14 -2.02 -8.28
C GLY A 373 -11.56 -1.11 -9.45
N LEU A 374 -11.44 -1.62 -10.69
CA LEU A 374 -11.90 -0.91 -11.88
C LEU A 374 -13.42 -0.72 -11.89
N SER A 375 -14.19 -1.70 -11.45
CA SER A 375 -15.65 -1.57 -11.32
C SER A 375 -16.03 -0.43 -10.37
N ARG A 376 -15.40 -0.36 -9.19
CA ARG A 376 -15.62 0.72 -8.20
C ARG A 376 -15.17 2.09 -8.71
N LEU A 377 -14.03 2.17 -9.41
CA LEU A 377 -13.59 3.44 -10.01
C LEU A 377 -14.52 3.91 -11.13
N ASN A 378 -15.05 2.99 -11.93
CA ASN A 378 -16.06 3.32 -12.93
C ASN A 378 -17.34 3.87 -12.27
N GLU A 379 -17.77 3.28 -11.16
CA GLU A 379 -18.87 3.79 -10.35
C GLU A 379 -18.57 5.19 -9.79
N PHE A 380 -17.42 5.37 -9.15
CA PHE A 380 -16.94 6.68 -8.66
C PHE A 380 -16.96 7.75 -9.76
N HIS A 381 -16.38 7.47 -10.92
CA HIS A 381 -16.35 8.40 -12.04
C HIS A 381 -17.74 8.64 -12.65
N SER A 382 -18.62 7.64 -12.66
CA SER A 382 -20.01 7.80 -13.08
C SER A 382 -20.76 8.78 -12.17
N ILE A 383 -20.61 8.62 -10.85
CA ILE A 383 -21.23 9.52 -9.86
C ILE A 383 -20.69 10.95 -10.00
N LEU A 384 -19.39 11.10 -10.24
CA LEU A 384 -18.78 12.43 -10.47
C LEU A 384 -19.28 13.10 -11.74
N ARG A 385 -19.49 12.34 -12.83
CA ARG A 385 -19.98 12.88 -14.11
C ARG A 385 -21.46 13.26 -14.06
N ASN A 386 -22.29 12.47 -13.38
CA ASN A 386 -23.74 12.66 -13.36
C ASN A 386 -24.28 12.99 -11.96
N LYS A 387 -24.05 14.24 -11.52
CA LYS A 387 -24.61 14.77 -10.25
C LYS A 387 -26.13 14.63 -10.14
N ALA A 388 -26.87 14.61 -11.25
CA ALA A 388 -28.32 14.46 -11.25
C ALA A 388 -28.75 13.02 -10.94
N GLU A 389 -27.99 12.04 -11.39
CA GLU A 389 -28.23 10.62 -11.11
C GLU A 389 -27.84 10.26 -9.67
N ALA A 390 -26.75 10.85 -9.16
CA ALA A 390 -26.40 10.78 -7.74
C ALA A 390 -27.55 11.27 -6.83
N ARG A 391 -28.12 12.44 -7.15
CA ARG A 391 -29.29 12.99 -6.44
C ARG A 391 -30.53 12.12 -6.54
N ARG A 392 -30.71 11.36 -7.64
CA ARG A 392 -31.83 10.41 -7.80
C ARG A 392 -31.65 9.16 -6.94
N ARG A 393 -30.43 8.68 -6.74
CA ARG A 393 -30.15 7.53 -5.87
C ARG A 393 -30.27 7.87 -4.39
N THR A 394 -29.86 9.07 -3.99
CA THR A 394 -29.94 9.54 -2.60
C THR A 394 -31.26 10.25 -2.29
N SER A 395 -32.40 9.82 -2.87
CA SER A 395 -33.68 10.50 -2.64
C SER A 395 -33.92 10.57 -1.13
N SER A 396 -33.83 11.77 -0.58
CA SER A 396 -33.94 12.01 0.85
C SER A 396 -35.34 11.61 1.29
N VAL A 397 -35.42 10.58 2.13
CA VAL A 397 -36.62 10.34 2.91
C VAL A 397 -36.80 11.59 3.77
N GLY A 398 -37.81 12.39 3.46
CA GLY A 398 -38.16 13.54 4.27
C GLY A 398 -38.55 13.05 5.66
N THR A 399 -37.60 13.07 6.60
CA THR A 399 -37.86 12.83 8.02
C THR A 399 -38.68 14.01 8.51
N LYS A 400 -40.00 13.81 8.61
CA LYS A 400 -40.86 14.69 9.41
C LYS A 400 -40.37 14.59 10.85
N GLN A 401 -39.70 15.63 11.34
CA GLN A 401 -39.56 15.79 12.78
C GLN A 401 -40.96 16.01 13.36
N PRO A 402 -41.40 15.17 14.32
CA PRO A 402 -42.63 15.43 15.06
C PRO A 402 -42.47 16.76 15.83
N ALA A 403 -43.58 17.48 15.93
CA ALA A 403 -43.68 18.78 16.60
C ALA A 403 -43.36 18.69 18.09
#